data_AF-L1MR09-F1
#
_entry.id   AF-L1MR09-F1
#
_cell.length_a   1.000
_cell.length_b   1.000
_cell.length_c   1.000
_cell.angle_alpha   90.00
_cell.angle_beta   90.00
_cell.angle_gamma   90.00
#
_symmetry.space_group_name_H-M   'P 1'
#
loop_
_entity.id
_entity.type
_entity.pdbx_description
1 polymer ?
#
loop_
_entity_poly.entity_id
_entity_poly.type
_entity_poly.pdbx_seq_one_letter_code
_entity_poly.pdbx_strand_id
1 'polypeptide(L)'
;MQTLVLCLMVAVSLSTLLKLSLATLRVRWITFALCALFVGLAWPWAVEQSKTQIEAWLANPDLMRDTAVVLSIDVAFLLAYCWGTTKAPAKPFQQIYVAQNRYSVLLRKLWRGLLAIYPGLLIFPVLFSLEVSTIFFLPGVDFALVAWGLAAIVAVAFVGFGWVLEFLLPERELRLELLFLLNLLIGILGVIATVNGRTAVEGVGNVDFLSLLAVVALFVVFALIGFFWSRRKTSSANTRVGQ
;
A
#
# COMPACT_ATOMS: atom_id res chain seq x y z
N MET A 1 6.37 -1.11 21.75
CA MET A 1 6.30 -1.81 20.45
C MET A 1 4.88 -2.24 20.10
N GLN A 2 4.19 -3.06 20.91
CA GLN A 2 2.80 -3.49 20.63
C GLN A 2 1.83 -2.34 20.32
N THR A 3 1.88 -1.24 21.08
CA THR A 3 1.05 -0.04 20.84
C THR A 3 1.32 0.61 19.48
N LEU A 4 2.58 0.68 19.04
CA LEU A 4 2.94 1.22 17.73
C LEU A 4 2.42 0.34 16.60
N VAL A 5 2.50 -0.99 16.75
CA VAL A 5 1.99 -1.94 15.76
C VAL A 5 0.46 -1.85 15.66
N LEU A 6 -0.25 -1.74 16.78
CA LEU A 6 -1.70 -1.52 16.77
C LEU A 6 -2.07 -0.21 16.07
N CYS A 7 -1.35 0.89 16.37
CA CYS A 7 -1.53 2.16 15.65
C CYS A 7 -1.29 2.01 14.15
N LEU A 8 -0.26 1.25 13.74
CA LEU A 8 0.01 0.94 12.33
C LEU A 8 -1.12 0.13 11.69
N MET A 9 -1.61 -0.92 12.34
CA MET A 9 -2.72 -1.74 11.84
C MET A 9 -3.98 -0.90 11.61
N VAL A 10 -4.32 -0.04 12.58
CA VAL A 10 -5.45 0.89 12.47
C VAL A 10 -5.21 1.91 11.34
N ALA A 11 -4.02 2.50 11.27
CA ALA A 11 -3.71 3.47 10.21
C ALA A 11 -3.77 2.84 8.81
N VAL A 12 -3.26 1.61 8.64
CA VAL A 12 -3.36 0.85 7.38
C VAL A 12 -4.82 0.57 7.04
N SER A 13 -5.63 0.12 8.00
CA SER A 13 -7.07 -0.09 7.75
C SER A 13 -7.76 1.21 7.32
N LEU A 14 -7.48 2.33 7.98
CA LEU A 14 -8.05 3.63 7.62
C LEU A 14 -7.57 4.10 6.23
N SER A 15 -6.30 3.87 5.89
CA SER A 15 -5.73 4.19 4.57
C SER A 15 -6.41 3.40 3.46
N THR A 16 -6.63 2.11 3.67
CA THR A 16 -7.36 1.28 2.71
C THR A 16 -8.81 1.74 2.57
N LEU A 17 -9.52 2.02 3.67
CA LEU A 17 -10.89 2.53 3.63
C LEU A 17 -11.01 3.88 2.90
N LEU A 18 -10.10 4.82 3.16
CA LEU A 18 -10.02 6.09 2.43
C LEU A 18 -9.77 5.88 0.94
N LYS A 19 -8.90 4.93 0.58
CA LYS A 19 -8.66 4.59 -0.83
C LYS A 19 -9.89 3.96 -1.49
N LEU A 20 -10.60 3.06 -0.81
CA LEU A 20 -11.83 2.47 -1.32
C LEU A 20 -12.95 3.52 -1.51
N SER A 21 -13.00 4.56 -0.68
CA SER A 21 -13.92 5.71 -0.85
C SER A 21 -13.62 6.54 -2.11
N LEU A 22 -12.35 6.58 -2.53
CA LEU A 22 -11.91 7.27 -3.75
C LEU A 22 -11.99 6.40 -5.01
N ALA A 23 -12.14 5.08 -4.85
CA ALA A 23 -12.14 4.12 -5.94
C ALA A 23 -13.50 4.06 -6.65
N THR A 24 -13.50 3.59 -7.89
CA THR A 24 -14.76 3.30 -8.60
C THR A 24 -15.53 2.18 -7.90
N LEU A 25 -16.86 2.21 -7.96
CA LEU A 25 -17.74 1.20 -7.35
C LEU A 25 -17.31 -0.24 -7.70
N ARG A 26 -16.90 -0.47 -8.96
CA ARG A 26 -16.44 -1.80 -9.41
C ARG A 26 -15.22 -2.28 -8.62
N VAL A 27 -14.20 -1.43 -8.50
CA VAL A 27 -12.99 -1.76 -7.72
C VAL A 27 -13.34 -1.93 -6.25
N ARG A 28 -14.23 -1.09 -5.70
CA ARG A 28 -14.70 -1.20 -4.32
C ARG A 28 -15.31 -2.57 -4.03
N TRP A 29 -16.21 -3.04 -4.89
CA TRP A 29 -16.85 -4.36 -4.76
C TRP A 29 -15.87 -5.52 -4.94
N ILE A 30 -14.93 -5.41 -5.90
CA ILE A 30 -13.91 -6.44 -6.12
C ILE A 30 -13.00 -6.57 -4.89
N THR A 31 -12.48 -5.45 -4.38
CA THR A 31 -11.62 -5.45 -3.19
C THR A 31 -12.36 -5.99 -1.98
N PHE A 32 -13.60 -5.57 -1.77
CA PHE A 32 -14.46 -6.10 -0.71
C PHE A 32 -14.61 -7.62 -0.81
N ALA A 33 -14.93 -8.14 -2.00
CA ALA A 33 -15.15 -9.57 -2.20
C ALA A 33 -13.86 -10.34 -1.94
N LEU A 34 -12.73 -9.79 -2.37
CA LEU A 34 -11.42 -10.39 -2.18
C LEU A 34 -11.00 -10.39 -0.70
N CYS A 35 -11.25 -9.31 0.05
CA CYS A 35 -10.99 -9.27 1.50
C CYS A 35 -11.89 -10.23 2.28
N ALA A 36 -13.20 -10.26 1.98
CA ALA A 36 -14.13 -11.15 2.66
C ALA A 36 -13.82 -12.63 2.35
N LEU A 37 -13.50 -12.95 1.09
CA LEU A 37 -13.10 -14.28 0.69
C LEU A 37 -11.76 -14.70 1.32
N PHE A 38 -10.81 -13.77 1.45
CA PHE A 38 -9.56 -14.03 2.16
C PHE A 38 -9.82 -14.42 3.62
N VAL A 39 -10.61 -13.64 4.36
CA VAL A 39 -10.98 -13.97 5.76
C VAL A 39 -11.73 -15.30 5.83
N GLY A 40 -12.69 -15.55 4.92
CA GLY A 40 -13.45 -16.80 4.92
C GLY A 40 -12.64 -18.05 4.55
N LEU A 41 -11.50 -17.91 3.87
CA LEU A 41 -10.64 -19.03 3.47
C LEU A 41 -9.37 -19.14 4.31
N ALA A 42 -8.96 -18.10 5.03
CA ALA A 42 -7.74 -18.08 5.81
C ALA A 42 -7.84 -18.83 7.15
N TRP A 43 -9.06 -19.20 7.56
CA TRP A 43 -9.33 -19.91 8.82
C TRP A 43 -8.47 -21.15 9.09
N PRO A 44 -8.12 -22.03 8.12
CA PRO A 44 -7.31 -23.22 8.43
C PRO A 44 -5.91 -22.83 8.91
N TRP A 45 -5.33 -21.79 8.32
CA TRP A 45 -4.03 -21.25 8.75
C TRP A 45 -4.16 -20.42 10.02
N ALA A 46 -5.28 -19.72 10.23
CA ALA A 46 -5.51 -18.92 11.42
C ALA A 46 -5.65 -19.80 12.70
N VAL A 47 -6.22 -21.00 12.58
CA VAL A 47 -6.37 -21.94 13.71
C VAL A 47 -5.02 -22.50 14.17
N GLU A 48 -4.05 -22.65 13.26
CA GLU A 48 -2.70 -23.12 13.59
C GLU A 48 -1.86 -22.07 14.33
N GLN A 49 -2.22 -20.79 14.22
CA GLN A 49 -1.47 -19.67 14.77
C GLN A 49 -2.11 -19.16 16.08
N SER A 50 -1.33 -19.03 17.15
CA SER A 50 -1.81 -18.45 18.41
C SER A 50 -1.59 -16.93 18.49
N LYS A 51 -2.39 -16.23 19.33
CA LYS A 51 -2.15 -14.81 19.66
C LYS A 51 -0.71 -14.54 20.12
N THR A 52 -0.15 -15.46 20.90
CA THR A 52 1.23 -15.37 21.39
C THR A 52 2.28 -15.56 20.30
N GLN A 53 1.99 -16.33 19.25
CA GLN A 53 2.89 -16.47 18.09
C GLN A 53 2.92 -15.20 17.24
N ILE A 54 1.79 -14.51 17.05
CA ILE A 54 1.76 -13.21 16.36
C ILE A 54 2.58 -12.18 17.16
N GLU A 55 2.43 -12.16 18.48
CA GLU A 55 3.25 -11.29 19.34
C GLU A 55 4.74 -11.64 19.28
N ALA A 56 5.09 -12.93 19.23
CA ALA A 56 6.46 -13.38 19.04
C ALA A 56 7.03 -12.95 17.68
N TRP A 57 6.24 -13.02 16.60
CA TRP A 57 6.65 -12.55 15.27
C TRP A 57 6.87 -11.03 15.24
N LEU A 58 5.99 -10.27 15.90
CA LEU A 58 6.14 -8.82 16.03
C LEU A 58 7.30 -8.41 16.94
N ALA A 59 7.71 -9.27 17.86
CA ALA A 59 8.90 -9.08 18.69
C ALA A 59 10.20 -9.42 17.96
N ASN A 60 10.13 -10.22 16.88
CA ASN A 60 11.30 -10.60 16.09
C ASN A 60 11.75 -9.43 15.18
N PRO A 61 12.96 -8.89 15.37
CA PRO A 61 13.41 -7.72 14.63
C PRO A 61 13.58 -8.00 13.13
N ASP A 62 14.01 -9.22 12.75
CA ASP A 62 14.22 -9.59 11.34
C ASP A 62 12.89 -9.65 10.57
N LEU A 63 11.85 -10.27 11.15
CA LEU A 63 10.52 -10.34 10.55
C LEU A 63 9.88 -8.95 10.44
N MET A 64 10.09 -8.10 11.45
CA MET A 64 9.58 -6.73 11.43
C MET A 64 10.29 -5.87 10.37
N ARG A 65 11.59 -6.11 10.13
CA ARG A 65 12.36 -5.47 9.05
C ARG A 65 11.87 -5.88 7.68
N ASP A 66 11.65 -7.18 7.44
CA ASP A 66 11.12 -7.67 6.15
C ASP A 66 9.71 -7.12 5.89
N THR A 67 8.86 -7.10 6.92
CA THR A 67 7.52 -6.51 6.84
C THR A 67 7.58 -5.01 6.55
N ALA A 68 8.59 -4.30 7.04
CA ALA A 68 8.75 -2.88 6.75
C ALA A 68 9.21 -2.58 5.32
N VAL A 69 9.93 -3.49 4.66
CA VAL A 69 10.19 -3.39 3.22
C VAL A 69 8.87 -3.47 2.46
N VAL A 70 8.01 -4.41 2.81
CA VAL A 70 6.67 -4.54 2.24
C VAL A 70 5.84 -3.29 2.50
N LEU A 71 5.88 -2.75 3.73
CA LEU A 71 5.21 -1.50 4.10
C LEU A 71 5.70 -0.32 3.27
N SER A 72 7.01 -0.21 3.05
CA SER A 72 7.60 0.88 2.27
C SER A 72 7.16 0.83 0.81
N ILE A 73 7.05 -0.38 0.24
CA ILE A 73 6.52 -0.59 -1.12
C ILE A 73 5.03 -0.20 -1.17
N ASP A 74 4.23 -0.61 -0.18
CA ASP A 74 2.80 -0.30 -0.10
C ASP A 74 2.56 1.23 -0.02
N VAL A 75 3.30 1.90 0.88
CA VAL A 75 3.30 3.36 1.01
C VAL A 75 3.73 4.04 -0.29
N ALA A 76 4.78 3.55 -0.96
CA ALA A 76 5.23 4.10 -2.24
C ALA A 76 4.15 4.00 -3.32
N PHE A 77 3.45 2.87 -3.43
CA PHE A 77 2.34 2.73 -4.38
C PHE A 77 1.16 3.66 -4.06
N LEU A 78 0.85 3.85 -2.78
CA LEU A 78 -0.23 4.72 -2.33
C LEU A 78 0.10 6.20 -2.56
N LEU A 79 1.33 6.63 -2.29
CA LEU A 79 1.82 7.97 -2.60
C LEU A 79 1.86 8.21 -4.12
N ALA A 80 2.29 7.22 -4.91
CA ALA A 80 2.27 7.30 -6.37
C ALA A 80 0.83 7.44 -6.91
N TYR A 81 -0.14 6.80 -6.27
CA TYR A 81 -1.56 6.96 -6.59
C TYR A 81 -2.02 8.40 -6.33
N CYS A 82 -1.78 8.93 -5.13
CA CYS A 82 -2.12 10.31 -4.79
C CYS A 82 -1.52 11.32 -5.78
N TRP A 83 -0.23 11.18 -6.09
CA TRP A 83 0.46 12.05 -7.05
C TRP A 83 -0.08 11.93 -8.48
N GLY A 84 -0.47 10.72 -8.88
CA GLY A 84 -1.07 10.46 -10.19
C GLY A 84 -2.47 11.06 -10.34
N THR A 85 -3.22 11.16 -9.24
CA THR A 85 -4.57 11.72 -9.21
C THR A 85 -4.62 13.23 -9.01
N THR A 86 -3.69 13.83 -8.26
CA THR A 86 -3.60 15.30 -8.09
C THR A 86 -3.14 15.99 -9.37
N LYS A 87 -2.39 15.30 -10.22
CA LYS A 87 -1.97 15.77 -11.55
C LYS A 87 -2.97 15.46 -12.66
N ALA A 88 -4.16 14.94 -12.33
CA ALA A 88 -5.24 14.88 -13.30
C ALA A 88 -5.68 16.34 -13.60
N PRO A 89 -5.67 16.77 -14.86
CA PRO A 89 -5.74 18.19 -15.19
C PRO A 89 -7.07 18.78 -14.74
N ALA A 90 -6.98 19.89 -14.01
CA ALA A 90 -8.04 20.87 -13.97
C ALA A 90 -8.39 21.24 -15.42
N LYS A 91 -9.62 20.92 -15.84
CA LYS A 91 -10.28 21.36 -17.07
C LYS A 91 -9.67 20.81 -18.39
N PRO A 92 -10.50 20.55 -19.41
CA PRO A 92 -10.05 20.07 -20.74
C PRO A 92 -9.31 21.13 -21.58
N PHE A 93 -8.83 22.24 -20.99
CA PHE A 93 -8.37 23.42 -21.72
C PHE A 93 -6.86 23.73 -21.61
N GLN A 94 -6.09 23.04 -20.77
CA GLN A 94 -4.63 23.17 -20.77
C GLN A 94 -3.94 21.82 -21.02
N GLN A 95 -4.20 21.28 -22.22
CA GLN A 95 -3.25 20.39 -22.87
C GLN A 95 -2.02 21.22 -23.25
N ILE A 96 -1.04 21.30 -22.34
CA ILE A 96 0.31 21.72 -22.71
C ILE A 96 0.83 20.67 -23.71
N TYR A 97 1.03 21.14 -24.94
CA TYR A 97 1.48 20.43 -26.12
C TYR A 97 2.82 19.71 -25.91
N VAL A 98 2.82 18.59 -25.21
CA VAL A 98 3.91 17.63 -25.28
C VAL A 98 3.47 16.56 -26.25
N ALA A 99 4.09 16.51 -27.43
CA ALA A 99 3.90 15.50 -28.45
C ALA A 99 4.17 14.10 -27.86
N GLN A 100 3.15 13.51 -27.25
CA GLN A 100 3.30 12.33 -26.41
C GLN A 100 3.16 11.08 -27.28
N ASN A 101 4.25 10.31 -27.38
CA ASN A 101 4.27 9.02 -28.08
C ASN A 101 3.10 8.15 -27.59
N ARG A 102 2.31 7.56 -28.52
CA ARG A 102 1.10 6.77 -28.21
C ARG A 102 1.37 5.72 -27.13
N TYR A 103 2.54 5.08 -27.19
CA TYR A 103 3.00 4.10 -26.20
C TYR A 103 3.14 4.66 -24.78
N SER A 104 3.63 5.90 -24.62
CA SER A 104 3.80 6.53 -23.30
C SER A 104 2.46 7.01 -22.69
N VAL A 105 1.45 7.26 -23.52
CA VAL A 105 0.07 7.53 -23.06
C VAL A 105 -0.59 6.24 -22.60
N LEU A 106 -0.43 5.16 -23.38
CA LEU A 106 -0.94 3.83 -23.04
C LEU A 106 -0.32 3.29 -21.74
N LEU A 107 1.01 3.35 -21.59
CA LEU A 107 1.67 2.98 -20.34
C LEU A 107 1.13 3.79 -19.17
N ARG A 108 1.01 5.11 -19.29
CA ARG A 108 0.46 5.95 -18.20
C ARG A 108 -0.99 5.60 -17.87
N LYS A 109 -1.80 5.21 -18.85
CA LYS A 109 -3.18 4.76 -18.64
C LYS A 109 -3.23 3.41 -17.93
N LEU A 110 -2.40 2.45 -18.35
CA LEU A 110 -2.26 1.14 -17.72
C LEU A 110 -1.76 1.26 -16.28
N TRP A 111 -0.70 2.04 -16.05
CA TRP A 111 -0.16 2.30 -14.72
C TRP A 111 -1.20 2.95 -13.80
N ARG A 112 -1.95 3.94 -14.28
CA ARG A 112 -3.06 4.53 -13.49
C ARG A 112 -4.16 3.51 -13.20
N GLY A 113 -4.50 2.64 -14.16
CA GLY A 113 -5.45 1.55 -13.94
C GLY A 113 -4.98 0.58 -12.86
N LEU A 114 -3.72 0.16 -12.92
CA LEU A 114 -3.10 -0.73 -11.94
C LEU A 114 -3.12 -0.12 -10.54
N LEU A 115 -2.69 1.14 -10.40
CA LEU A 115 -2.66 1.85 -9.12
C LEU A 115 -4.06 2.11 -8.55
N ALA A 116 -5.07 2.26 -9.43
CA ALA A 116 -6.46 2.42 -9.04
C ALA A 116 -7.07 1.11 -8.53
N ILE A 117 -6.61 -0.05 -9.01
CA ILE A 117 -7.08 -1.37 -8.58
C ILE A 117 -6.42 -1.79 -7.27
N TYR A 118 -5.15 -1.43 -7.05
CA TYR A 118 -4.37 -1.83 -5.89
C TYR A 118 -4.97 -1.28 -4.57
N PRO A 119 -5.55 -2.06 -3.66
CA PRO A 119 -6.20 -1.52 -2.46
C PRO A 119 -5.25 -1.28 -1.28
N GLY A 120 -4.05 -1.87 -1.34
CA GLY A 120 -3.04 -1.90 -0.27
C GLY A 120 -2.77 -3.34 0.13
N LEU A 121 -1.50 -3.76 0.13
CA LEU A 121 -1.14 -5.17 0.42
C LEU A 121 -1.22 -5.47 1.92
N LEU A 122 -0.97 -4.49 2.78
CA LEU A 122 -0.94 -4.68 4.22
C LEU A 122 -2.31 -4.89 4.87
N ILE A 123 -3.41 -4.75 4.13
CA ILE A 123 -4.74 -5.04 4.67
C ILE A 123 -4.93 -6.53 4.98
N PHE A 124 -4.31 -7.43 4.21
CA PHE A 124 -4.41 -8.87 4.42
C PHE A 124 -3.83 -9.34 5.76
N PRO A 125 -2.57 -9.00 6.12
CA PRO A 125 -2.04 -9.37 7.42
C PRO A 125 -2.80 -8.72 8.59
N VAL A 126 -3.37 -7.52 8.39
CA VAL A 126 -4.24 -6.88 9.40
C VAL A 126 -5.52 -7.68 9.61
N LEU A 127 -6.19 -8.09 8.53
CA LEU A 127 -7.40 -8.93 8.59
C LEU A 127 -7.11 -10.31 9.17
N PHE A 128 -5.96 -10.91 8.84
CA PHE A 128 -5.53 -12.18 9.39
C PHE A 128 -5.28 -12.09 10.91
N SER A 129 -4.59 -11.04 11.36
CA SER A 129 -4.38 -10.78 12.79
C SER A 129 -5.72 -10.60 13.55
N LEU A 130 -6.68 -9.92 12.91
CA LEU A 130 -8.03 -9.78 13.44
C LEU A 130 -8.74 -11.14 13.54
N GLU A 131 -8.64 -11.97 12.50
CA GLU A 131 -9.25 -13.30 12.46
C GLU A 131 -8.72 -14.23 13.55
N VAL A 132 -7.39 -14.34 13.69
CA VAL A 132 -6.76 -15.08 14.80
C VAL A 132 -7.25 -14.50 16.13
N SER A 133 -7.35 -13.17 16.25
CA SER A 133 -7.81 -12.55 17.48
C SER A 133 -9.26 -12.91 17.86
N THR A 134 -10.14 -13.00 16.87
CA THR A 134 -11.56 -13.35 17.04
C THR A 134 -11.75 -14.84 17.33
N ILE A 135 -11.01 -15.72 16.65
CA ILE A 135 -11.08 -17.18 16.88
C ILE A 135 -10.77 -17.52 18.35
N PHE A 136 -9.70 -16.93 18.91
CA PHE A 136 -9.35 -17.15 20.32
C PHE A 136 -10.28 -16.44 21.31
N PHE A 137 -11.04 -15.44 20.87
CA PHE A 137 -12.01 -14.75 21.73
C PHE A 137 -13.30 -15.55 21.91
N LEU A 138 -13.65 -16.40 20.94
CA LEU A 138 -14.87 -17.22 20.93
C LEU A 138 -14.52 -18.72 20.99
N PRO A 139 -13.91 -19.21 22.09
CA PRO A 139 -13.61 -20.63 22.22
C PRO A 139 -14.92 -21.45 22.29
N GLY A 140 -14.95 -22.59 21.60
CA GLY A 140 -16.09 -23.52 21.63
C GLY A 140 -17.14 -23.33 20.54
N VAL A 141 -16.95 -22.37 19.62
CA VAL A 141 -17.75 -22.23 18.39
C VAL A 141 -16.95 -22.81 17.22
N ASP A 142 -17.64 -23.38 16.23
CA ASP A 142 -16.99 -23.87 15.00
C ASP A 142 -16.16 -22.76 14.33
N PHE A 143 -14.87 -23.03 14.09
CA PHE A 143 -13.94 -22.05 13.53
C PHE A 143 -14.38 -21.52 12.17
N ALA A 144 -14.95 -22.38 11.33
CA ALA A 144 -15.51 -21.97 10.04
C ALA A 144 -16.66 -20.96 10.23
N LEU A 145 -17.55 -21.18 11.21
CA LEU A 145 -18.67 -20.28 11.46
C LEU A 145 -18.18 -18.92 11.97
N VAL A 146 -17.16 -18.90 12.83
CA VAL A 146 -16.52 -17.66 13.30
C VAL A 146 -15.86 -16.91 12.13
N ALA A 147 -15.11 -17.60 11.27
CA ALA A 147 -14.42 -16.98 10.14
C ALA A 147 -15.38 -16.42 9.09
N TRP A 148 -16.40 -17.18 8.68
CA TRP A 148 -17.42 -16.70 7.74
C TRP A 148 -18.31 -15.60 8.35
N GLY A 149 -18.58 -15.67 9.65
CA GLY A 149 -19.24 -14.59 10.39
C GLY A 149 -18.41 -13.31 10.40
N LEU A 150 -17.12 -13.41 10.69
CA LEU A 150 -16.19 -12.27 10.63
C LEU A 150 -16.10 -11.72 9.20
N ALA A 151 -16.04 -12.59 8.19
CA ALA A 151 -16.04 -12.17 6.78
C ALA A 151 -17.30 -11.36 6.43
N ALA A 152 -18.47 -11.78 6.92
CA ALA A 152 -19.72 -11.03 6.74
C ALA A 152 -19.70 -9.68 7.48
N ILE A 153 -19.15 -9.62 8.70
CA ILE A 153 -19.02 -8.37 9.47
C ILE A 153 -18.05 -7.41 8.77
N VAL A 154 -16.87 -7.88 8.38
CA VAL A 154 -15.87 -7.12 7.62
C VAL A 154 -16.49 -6.60 6.33
N ALA A 155 -17.23 -7.44 5.63
CA ALA A 155 -18.01 -7.03 4.48
C ALA A 155 -18.91 -5.81 4.80
N VAL A 156 -19.86 -5.97 5.72
CA VAL A 156 -20.81 -4.89 6.06
C VAL A 156 -20.07 -3.64 6.51
N ALA A 157 -19.00 -3.78 7.30
CA ALA A 157 -18.17 -2.68 7.75
C ALA A 157 -17.57 -1.92 6.56
N PHE A 158 -16.95 -2.59 5.59
CA PHE A 158 -16.35 -1.92 4.43
C PHE A 158 -17.37 -1.14 3.58
N VAL A 159 -18.59 -1.67 3.44
CA VAL A 159 -19.68 -0.96 2.74
C VAL A 159 -20.11 0.28 3.54
N GLY A 160 -20.37 0.11 4.84
CA GLY A 160 -20.79 1.19 5.72
C GLY A 160 -19.74 2.30 5.84
N PHE A 161 -18.47 1.94 6.04
CA PHE A 161 -17.36 2.89 6.15
C PHE A 161 -17.17 3.71 4.88
N GLY A 162 -17.37 3.13 3.70
CA GLY A 162 -17.32 3.87 2.44
C GLY A 162 -18.34 5.02 2.43
N TRP A 163 -19.58 4.74 2.83
CA TRP A 163 -20.65 5.74 2.92
C TRP A 163 -20.44 6.74 4.05
N VAL A 164 -19.98 6.30 5.22
CA VAL A 164 -19.68 7.18 6.35
C VAL A 164 -18.57 8.16 5.99
N LEU A 165 -17.51 7.71 5.30
CA LEU A 165 -16.43 8.58 4.85
C LEU A 165 -16.87 9.55 3.74
N GLU A 166 -17.73 9.11 2.82
CA GLU A 166 -18.33 10.00 1.81
C GLU A 166 -19.24 11.06 2.45
N PHE A 167 -19.93 10.72 3.53
CA PHE A 167 -20.78 11.64 4.29
C PHE A 167 -19.95 12.63 5.14
N LEU A 168 -18.92 12.14 5.84
CA LEU A 168 -18.10 12.96 6.74
C LEU A 168 -17.13 13.87 5.97
N LEU A 169 -16.62 13.40 4.81
CA LEU A 169 -15.65 14.11 3.97
C LEU A 169 -16.10 14.08 2.49
N PRO A 170 -17.09 14.91 2.12
CA PRO A 170 -17.64 14.91 0.76
C PRO A 170 -16.60 15.33 -0.29
N GLU A 171 -15.71 16.25 0.08
CA GLU A 171 -14.67 16.79 -0.80
C GLU A 171 -13.65 15.72 -1.19
N ARG A 172 -13.53 15.48 -2.49
CA ARG A 172 -12.61 14.47 -3.04
C ARG A 172 -11.14 14.86 -2.84
N GLU A 173 -10.83 16.15 -2.93
CA GLU A 173 -9.48 16.69 -2.78
C GLU A 173 -8.98 16.49 -1.34
N LEU A 174 -9.82 16.82 -0.36
CA LEU A 174 -9.54 16.59 1.06
C LEU A 174 -9.30 15.10 1.38
N ARG A 175 -10.10 14.19 0.79
CA ARG A 175 -9.88 12.74 0.95
C ARG A 175 -8.53 12.28 0.37
N LEU A 176 -8.09 12.87 -0.75
CA LEU A 176 -6.78 12.57 -1.34
C LEU A 176 -5.62 13.10 -0.48
N GLU A 177 -5.77 14.31 0.06
CA GLU A 177 -4.78 14.90 0.97
C GLU A 177 -4.67 14.11 2.26
N LEU A 178 -5.80 13.71 2.85
CA LEU A 178 -5.82 12.86 4.04
C LEU A 178 -5.19 11.50 3.77
N LEU A 179 -5.48 10.89 2.61
CA LEU A 179 -4.82 9.65 2.19
C LEU A 179 -3.30 9.84 2.04
N PHE A 180 -2.85 10.96 1.49
CA PHE A 180 -1.43 11.28 1.38
C PHE A 180 -0.76 11.44 2.74
N LEU A 181 -1.35 12.25 3.64
CA LEU A 181 -0.84 12.48 4.99
C LEU A 181 -0.84 11.19 5.83
N LEU A 182 -1.88 10.37 5.70
CA LEU A 182 -1.97 9.10 6.41
C LEU A 182 -0.90 8.11 5.94
N ASN A 183 -0.63 8.02 4.63
CA ASN A 183 0.43 7.16 4.12
C ASN A 183 1.83 7.67 4.49
N LEU A 184 2.02 8.99 4.58
CA LEU A 184 3.24 9.57 5.13
C LEU A 184 3.41 9.19 6.61
N LEU A 185 2.35 9.30 7.40
CA LEU A 185 2.33 8.90 8.81
C LEU A 185 2.62 7.41 8.98
N ILE A 186 2.02 6.53 8.17
CA ILE A 186 2.29 5.08 8.16
C ILE A 186 3.77 4.82 7.85
N GLY A 187 4.34 5.53 6.86
CA GLY A 187 5.76 5.43 6.54
C GLY A 187 6.66 5.81 7.73
N ILE A 188 6.35 6.92 8.40
CA ILE A 188 7.09 7.36 9.60
C ILE A 188 6.97 6.33 10.73
N LEU A 189 5.75 5.87 11.04
CA LEU A 189 5.52 4.84 12.05
C LEU A 189 6.22 3.52 11.70
N GLY A 190 6.25 3.12 10.43
CA GLY A 190 6.95 1.92 9.97
C GLY A 190 8.47 2.01 10.19
N VAL A 191 9.06 3.18 9.90
CA VAL A 191 10.46 3.44 10.24
C VAL A 191 10.68 3.39 11.75
N ILE A 192 9.86 4.09 12.54
CA ILE A 192 10.01 4.06 14.01
C ILE A 192 9.87 2.64 14.57
N ALA A 193 8.92 1.85 14.05
CA ALA A 193 8.70 0.48 14.46
C ALA A 193 9.92 -0.40 14.15
N THR A 194 10.62 -0.18 13.05
CA THR A 194 11.83 -0.95 12.70
C THR A 194 13.10 -0.52 13.40
N VAL A 195 13.21 0.74 13.81
CA VAL A 195 14.41 1.30 14.44
C VAL A 195 14.46 0.95 15.94
N ASN A 196 14.07 -0.28 16.31
CA ASN A 196 13.98 -0.75 17.68
C ASN A 196 15.37 -0.96 18.32
N GLY A 197 16.08 0.13 18.63
CA GLY A 197 17.23 0.17 19.53
C GLY A 197 18.56 -0.36 19.00
N ARG A 198 18.63 -0.89 17.78
CA ARG A 198 19.88 -1.12 17.06
C ARG A 198 19.73 -0.54 15.67
N THR A 199 20.63 0.38 15.29
CA THR A 199 20.84 0.68 13.88
C THR A 199 21.03 -0.65 13.17
N ALA A 200 20.33 -0.87 12.07
CA ALA A 200 20.32 -2.10 11.26
C ALA A 200 21.69 -2.51 10.68
N VAL A 201 22.74 -1.87 11.17
CA VAL A 201 24.16 -2.11 10.96
C VAL A 201 24.71 -2.31 12.37
N GLU A 202 24.94 -3.56 12.78
CA GLU A 202 26.03 -3.80 13.72
C GLU A 202 27.25 -3.11 13.10
N GLY A 203 28.00 -2.33 13.88
CA GLY A 203 29.23 -1.71 13.41
C GLY A 203 30.22 -2.78 13.02
N VAL A 204 30.06 -3.36 11.83
CA VAL A 204 31.06 -4.23 11.22
C VAL A 204 32.21 -3.30 10.93
N GLY A 205 33.33 -3.51 11.63
CA GLY A 205 34.60 -2.82 11.36
C GLY A 205 35.18 -3.11 9.97
N ASN A 206 34.37 -3.66 9.05
CA ASN A 206 34.72 -3.97 7.68
C ASN A 206 33.56 -3.55 6.76
N VAL A 207 33.84 -2.62 5.85
CA VAL A 207 32.85 -2.12 4.90
C VAL A 207 32.56 -3.23 3.89
N ASP A 208 31.31 -3.66 3.81
CA ASP A 208 30.89 -4.68 2.85
C ASP A 208 30.78 -4.06 1.45
N PHE A 209 31.92 -4.01 0.75
CA PHE A 209 32.05 -3.38 -0.57
C PHE A 209 31.07 -3.96 -1.60
N LEU A 210 30.66 -5.21 -1.43
CA LEU A 210 29.70 -5.87 -2.31
C LEU A 210 28.30 -5.25 -2.18
N SER A 211 27.84 -5.00 -0.95
CA SER A 211 26.56 -4.34 -0.67
C SER A 211 26.58 -2.88 -1.14
N LEU A 212 27.70 -2.18 -0.95
CA LEU A 212 27.87 -0.81 -1.42
C LEU A 212 27.86 -0.73 -2.95
N LEU A 213 28.57 -1.63 -3.63
CA LEU A 213 28.59 -1.72 -5.09
C LEU A 213 27.19 -2.08 -5.64
N ALA A 214 26.45 -2.96 -4.98
CA ALA A 214 25.09 -3.31 -5.37
C ALA A 214 24.14 -2.08 -5.33
N VAL A 215 24.21 -1.27 -4.27
CA VAL A 215 23.40 -0.04 -4.15
C VAL A 215 23.81 0.99 -5.21
N VAL A 216 25.10 1.19 -5.42
CA VAL A 216 25.62 2.12 -6.45
C VAL A 216 25.18 1.67 -7.85
N ALA A 217 25.32 0.37 -8.16
CA ALA A 217 24.89 -0.20 -9.44
C ALA A 217 23.38 -0.01 -9.65
N LEU A 218 22.57 -0.24 -8.62
CA LEU A 218 21.12 -0.02 -8.67
C LEU A 218 20.79 1.45 -9.00
N PHE A 219 21.43 2.40 -8.32
CA PHE A 219 21.27 3.83 -8.61
C PHE A 219 21.67 4.19 -10.04
N VAL A 220 22.80 3.68 -10.53
CA VAL A 220 23.27 3.92 -11.89
C VAL A 220 22.29 3.35 -12.91
N VAL A 221 21.74 2.15 -12.69
CA VAL A 221 20.74 1.55 -13.58
C VAL A 221 19.47 2.41 -13.65
N PHE A 222 18.92 2.84 -12.51
CA PHE A 222 17.75 3.73 -12.50
C PHE A 222 18.04 5.08 -13.15
N ALA A 223 19.23 5.65 -12.92
CA ALA A 223 19.67 6.90 -13.53
C ALA A 223 19.82 6.76 -15.05
N LEU A 224 20.39 5.66 -15.54
CA LEU A 224 20.51 5.37 -16.97
C LEU A 224 19.14 5.16 -17.60
N ILE A 225 18.25 4.39 -16.98
CA ILE A 225 16.86 4.23 -17.45
C ILE A 225 16.19 5.60 -17.57
N GLY A 226 16.30 6.44 -16.54
CA GLY A 226 15.79 7.80 -16.54
C GLY A 226 16.40 8.67 -17.64
N PHE A 227 17.72 8.61 -17.81
CA PHE A 227 18.48 9.38 -18.79
C PHE A 227 18.14 8.98 -20.23
N PHE A 228 18.13 7.68 -20.54
CA PHE A 228 17.74 7.17 -21.86
C PHE A 228 16.28 7.50 -22.18
N TRP A 229 15.40 7.44 -21.19
CA TRP A 229 13.99 7.79 -21.39
C TRP A 229 13.80 9.29 -21.64
N SER A 230 14.57 10.13 -20.95
CA SER A 230 14.63 11.58 -21.18
C SER A 230 15.20 11.92 -22.56
N ARG A 231 16.32 11.31 -22.94
CA ARG A 231 17.00 11.58 -24.22
C ARG A 231 16.16 11.16 -25.43
N ARG A 232 15.42 10.04 -25.34
CA ARG A 232 14.46 9.63 -26.37
C ARG A 232 13.31 10.63 -26.53
N LYS A 233 12.87 11.28 -25.44
CA LYS A 233 11.86 12.35 -25.50
C LYS A 233 12.40 13.61 -26.20
N THR A 234 13.64 14.01 -25.91
CA THR A 234 14.24 15.22 -26.51
C THR A 234 14.55 15.03 -28.00
N SER A 235 15.05 13.86 -28.41
CA SER A 235 15.34 13.55 -29.81
C SER A 235 14.08 13.51 -30.70
N SER A 236 12.95 13.03 -30.17
CA SER A 236 11.67 13.02 -30.90
C SER A 236 10.99 14.40 -30.99
N ALA A 237 11.40 15.38 -30.18
CA ALA A 237 10.89 16.75 -30.23
C ALA A 237 11.63 17.58 -31.30
N ASN A 238 12.95 17.36 -31.46
CA ASN A 238 13.78 18.15 -32.38
C ASN A 238 13.56 17.82 -33.87
N THR A 239 13.00 16.64 -34.18
CA THR A 239 12.66 16.23 -35.56
C THR A 239 11.35 16.83 -36.09
N ARG A 240 10.53 17.48 -35.24
CA ARG A 240 9.24 18.08 -35.63
C ARG A 240 9.26 19.60 -35.80
N VAL A 241 10.37 20.26 -35.46
CA VAL A 241 10.53 21.73 -35.58
C VAL A 241 11.30 22.09 -36.87
N GLY A 242 11.86 21.09 -37.57
CA GLY A 242 12.58 21.27 -38.84
C GLY A 242 11.76 20.97 -40.10
N GLN A 243 10.42 20.94 -40.00
CA GLN A 243 9.50 20.89 -41.15
C GLN A 243 8.51 22.04 -41.06
#